data_AF-A0A1B3XNH5-F1
#
_entry.id   AF-A0A1B3XNH5-F1
#
_cell.length_a   1.000
_cell.length_b   1.000
_cell.length_c   1.000
_cell.angle_alpha   90.00
_cell.angle_beta   90.00
_cell.angle_gamma   90.00
#
_symmetry.space_group_name_H-M   'P 1'
#
loop_
_entity.id
_entity.type
_entity.pdbx_description
1 polymer ?
#
loop_
_entity_poly.entity_id
_entity_poly.type
_entity_poly.pdbx_seq_one_letter_code
_entity_poly.pdbx_strand_id
1 'polypeptide(L)'
;MTNILSLGIVYENSFDKSEELQSIIQYFLNLKSDIVGIKISMDEDGENWLESERNGKNFILDYTLLTEKYFGEILIQLNDFWSLNGLSLTLRIVKENDFFGYLLDFEMEQLLNRYSLDLINELIIDLVKDIYSVTKFNYAFCDHDSEIEYSPSQYKDIVEAYSILILPRAKNGFDVIKNNWQIDGITSRNKI
;
A
#
# COMPACT_ATOMS: atom_id res chain seq x y z
N MET A 1 -8.05 -12.50 -14.77
CA MET A 1 -7.09 -12.60 -13.66
C MET A 1 -6.68 -11.16 -13.43
N THR A 2 -7.05 -10.56 -12.29
CA THR A 2 -6.75 -9.14 -12.06
C THR A 2 -5.25 -9.03 -11.83
N ASN A 3 -4.56 -8.26 -12.66
CA ASN A 3 -3.15 -7.99 -12.48
C ASN A 3 -3.00 -6.87 -11.42
N ILE A 4 -2.36 -7.17 -10.29
CA ILE A 4 -2.29 -6.29 -9.14
C ILE A 4 -0.85 -5.78 -8.96
N LEU A 5 -0.73 -4.48 -8.80
CA LEU A 5 0.50 -3.84 -8.36
C LEU A 5 0.37 -3.53 -6.88
N SER A 6 1.15 -4.22 -6.05
CA SER A 6 1.11 -4.09 -4.61
C SER A 6 2.19 -3.14 -4.13
N LEU A 7 1.81 -2.12 -3.37
CA LEU A 7 2.71 -1.19 -2.69
C LEU A 7 2.58 -1.42 -1.17
N GLY A 8 3.58 -2.02 -0.55
CA GLY A 8 3.61 -2.23 0.90
C GLY A 8 4.30 -1.09 1.63
N ILE A 9 3.73 -0.65 2.75
CA ILE A 9 4.30 0.32 3.67
C ILE A 9 4.40 -0.33 5.04
N VAL A 10 5.61 -0.48 5.58
CA VAL A 10 5.90 -1.39 6.69
C VAL A 10 6.51 -0.68 7.89
N TYR A 11 6.00 -1.02 9.06
CA TYR A 11 6.28 -0.40 10.35
C TYR A 11 6.66 -1.45 11.38
N GLU A 12 7.61 -1.12 12.25
CA GLU A 12 7.80 -1.85 13.50
C GLU A 12 6.64 -1.58 14.48
N ASN A 13 6.41 -2.50 15.43
CA ASN A 13 5.29 -2.40 16.36
C ASN A 13 5.34 -1.22 17.36
N SER A 14 6.40 -0.40 17.36
CA SER A 14 6.43 0.82 18.18
C SER A 14 5.57 1.96 17.63
N PHE A 15 5.12 1.86 16.37
CA PHE A 15 4.20 2.82 15.74
C PHE A 15 2.74 2.49 16.07
N ASP A 16 1.88 3.51 16.09
CA ASP A 16 0.44 3.33 16.34
C ASP A 16 -0.30 3.04 15.03
N LYS A 17 -0.85 1.81 14.92
CA LYS A 17 -1.53 1.34 13.70
C LYS A 17 -2.73 2.22 13.32
N SER A 18 -3.46 2.77 14.28
CA SER A 18 -4.64 3.57 13.99
C SER A 18 -4.24 4.94 13.46
N GLU A 19 -3.26 5.59 14.10
CA GLU A 19 -2.74 6.90 13.71
C GLU A 19 -2.05 6.86 12.33
N GLU A 20 -1.24 5.84 12.05
CA GLU A 20 -0.56 5.73 10.74
C GLU A 20 -1.56 5.44 9.61
N LEU A 21 -2.55 4.56 9.84
CA LEU A 21 -3.63 4.32 8.88
C LEU A 21 -4.43 5.60 8.60
N GLN A 22 -4.79 6.33 9.66
CA GLN A 22 -5.50 7.60 9.54
C GLN A 22 -4.72 8.59 8.68
N SER A 23 -3.41 8.69 8.88
CA SER A 23 -2.53 9.59 8.14
C SER A 23 -2.48 9.25 6.65
N ILE A 24 -2.35 7.96 6.30
CA ILE A 24 -2.39 7.49 4.90
C ILE A 24 -3.74 7.80 4.26
N ILE A 25 -4.84 7.50 4.96
CA ILE A 25 -6.18 7.74 4.41
C ILE A 25 -6.44 9.23 4.21
N GLN A 26 -6.05 10.07 5.17
CA GLN A 26 -6.19 11.52 5.04
C GLN A 26 -5.40 12.07 3.86
N TYR A 27 -4.22 11.51 3.57
CA TYR A 27 -3.46 11.86 2.37
C TYR A 27 -4.24 11.59 1.08
N PHE A 28 -4.83 10.40 0.91
CA PHE A 28 -5.63 10.11 -0.28
C PHE A 28 -6.90 10.96 -0.36
N LEU A 29 -7.58 11.22 0.76
CA LEU A 29 -8.77 12.08 0.80
C LEU A 29 -8.43 13.53 0.39
N ASN A 30 -7.26 14.04 0.78
CA ASN A 30 -6.79 15.37 0.37
C ASN A 30 -6.52 15.45 -1.15
N LEU A 31 -6.28 14.32 -1.80
CA LEU A 31 -6.14 14.19 -3.26
C LEU A 31 -7.46 13.97 -3.99
N LYS A 32 -8.59 14.37 -3.38
CA LYS A 32 -9.96 14.21 -3.93
C LYS A 32 -10.37 12.75 -4.19
N SER A 33 -9.75 11.83 -3.47
CA SER A 33 -10.15 10.42 -3.52
C SER A 33 -11.42 10.19 -2.72
N ASP A 34 -12.17 9.16 -3.10
CA ASP A 34 -13.42 8.77 -2.47
C ASP A 34 -13.28 7.38 -1.86
N ILE A 35 -13.55 7.25 -0.56
CA ILE A 35 -13.71 5.92 0.04
C ILE A 35 -15.05 5.38 -0.42
N VAL A 36 -15.03 4.21 -1.06
CA VAL A 36 -16.21 3.55 -1.63
C VAL A 36 -16.82 2.57 -0.63
N GLY A 37 -15.98 1.87 0.12
CA GLY A 37 -16.42 0.91 1.11
C GLY A 37 -15.31 0.44 2.03
N ILE A 38 -15.71 -0.25 3.09
CA ILE A 38 -14.84 -0.81 4.11
C ILE A 38 -15.30 -2.24 4.38
N LYS A 39 -14.35 -3.15 4.57
CA LYS A 39 -14.60 -4.52 5.00
C LYS A 39 -13.75 -4.85 6.21
N ILE A 40 -14.34 -5.46 7.22
CA ILE A 40 -13.64 -5.85 8.44
C ILE A 40 -14.01 -7.29 8.76
N SER A 41 -13.03 -8.17 8.85
CA SER A 41 -13.27 -9.54 9.28
C SER A 41 -13.37 -9.61 10.80
N MET A 42 -14.42 -10.28 11.28
CA MET A 42 -14.76 -10.40 12.69
C MET A 42 -14.22 -11.70 13.32
N ASP A 43 -13.62 -12.58 12.52
CA ASP A 43 -12.99 -13.84 12.94
C ASP A 43 -11.64 -14.06 12.26
N GLU A 44 -10.85 -14.97 12.82
CA GLU A 44 -9.49 -15.28 12.35
C GLU A 44 -9.45 -16.05 11.04
N ASP A 45 -10.54 -16.74 10.69
CA ASP A 45 -10.64 -17.55 9.48
C ASP A 45 -11.02 -16.72 8.24
N GLY A 46 -11.45 -15.47 8.43
CA GLY A 46 -11.87 -14.60 7.34
C GLY A 46 -13.25 -14.97 6.78
N GLU A 47 -14.13 -15.59 7.58
CA GLU A 47 -15.42 -16.08 7.10
C GLU A 47 -16.56 -15.06 7.31
N ASN A 48 -16.51 -14.27 8.38
CA ASN A 48 -17.54 -13.28 8.72
C ASN A 48 -17.02 -11.86 8.54
N TRP A 49 -17.55 -11.19 7.52
CA TRP A 49 -17.18 -9.81 7.19
C TRP A 49 -18.29 -8.83 7.56
N LEU A 50 -17.91 -7.78 8.29
CA LEU A 50 -18.69 -6.57 8.40
C LEU A 50 -18.34 -5.67 7.21
N GLU A 51 -19.29 -5.49 6.29
CA GLU A 51 -19.11 -4.63 5.13
C GLU A 51 -19.95 -3.35 5.26
N SER A 52 -19.38 -2.22 4.84
CA SER A 52 -20.06 -0.94 4.83
C SER A 52 -19.70 -0.16 3.58
N GLU A 53 -20.71 0.19 2.79
CA GLU A 53 -20.57 1.06 1.62
C GLU A 53 -20.77 2.52 2.02
N ARG A 54 -20.07 3.45 1.36
CA ARG A 54 -20.14 4.89 1.67
C ARG A 54 -21.55 5.47 1.62
N ASN A 55 -22.38 5.00 0.68
CA ASN A 55 -23.77 5.43 0.51
C ASN A 55 -24.76 4.69 1.44
N GLY A 56 -24.25 3.77 2.26
CA GLY A 56 -25.02 3.06 3.27
C GLY A 56 -25.35 3.95 4.47
N LYS A 57 -26.48 3.67 5.13
CA LYS A 57 -26.98 4.47 6.26
C LYS A 57 -26.05 4.50 7.49
N ASN A 58 -25.06 3.60 7.57
CA ASN A 58 -24.20 3.39 8.73
C ASN A 58 -22.70 3.40 8.35
N PHE A 59 -22.30 4.18 7.34
CA PHE A 59 -20.88 4.30 7.00
C PHE A 59 -20.11 5.00 8.12
N ILE A 60 -19.24 4.25 8.79
CA ILE A 60 -18.34 4.75 9.82
C ILE A 60 -16.94 4.24 9.48
N LEU A 61 -16.02 5.18 9.28
CA LEU A 61 -14.60 4.90 9.15
C LEU A 61 -13.98 4.94 10.55
N ASP A 62 -13.79 3.76 11.14
CA ASP A 62 -13.20 3.57 12.46
C ASP A 62 -11.84 2.88 12.30
N TYR A 63 -10.77 3.67 12.38
CA TYR A 63 -9.40 3.20 12.19
C TYR A 63 -8.96 2.22 13.28
N THR A 64 -9.45 2.39 14.50
CA THR A 64 -9.15 1.48 15.62
C THR A 64 -9.80 0.13 15.37
N LEU A 65 -11.08 0.10 15.01
CA LEU A 65 -11.76 -1.14 14.67
C LEU A 65 -11.08 -1.88 13.51
N LEU A 66 -10.68 -1.14 12.47
CA LEU A 66 -9.97 -1.67 11.31
C LEU A 66 -8.62 -2.32 11.67
N THR A 67 -7.91 -1.75 12.64
CA THR A 67 -6.53 -2.16 12.98
C THR A 67 -6.46 -3.17 14.12
N GLU A 68 -7.49 -3.24 14.98
CA GLU A 68 -7.55 -4.20 16.09
C GLU A 68 -8.22 -5.53 15.72
N LYS A 69 -9.06 -5.55 14.67
CA LYS A 69 -9.72 -6.79 14.19
C LYS A 69 -8.81 -7.61 13.30
N TYR A 70 -9.28 -8.80 12.86
CA TYR A 70 -8.44 -9.81 12.23
C TYR A 70 -7.93 -9.38 10.86
N PHE A 71 -8.83 -8.96 9.97
CA PHE A 71 -8.52 -8.42 8.65
C PHE A 71 -9.31 -7.13 8.43
N GLY A 72 -8.72 -6.19 7.68
CA GLY A 72 -9.37 -4.93 7.35
C GLY A 72 -8.98 -4.47 5.95
N GLU A 73 -9.98 -4.03 5.19
CA GLU A 73 -9.85 -3.52 3.84
C GLU A 73 -10.60 -2.21 3.67
N ILE A 74 -10.00 -1.27 2.94
CA ILE A 74 -10.62 -0.01 2.56
C ILE A 74 -10.55 0.09 1.03
N LEU A 75 -11.72 0.19 0.40
CA LEU A 75 -11.86 0.39 -1.03
C LEU A 75 -11.88 1.89 -1.31
N ILE A 76 -10.94 2.36 -2.12
CA ILE A 76 -10.75 3.77 -2.44
C ILE A 76 -10.78 3.94 -3.96
N GLN A 77 -11.53 4.94 -4.41
CA GLN A 77 -11.50 5.40 -5.79
C GLN A 77 -10.69 6.68 -5.87
N LEU A 78 -9.58 6.62 -6.60
CA LEU A 78 -8.69 7.76 -6.80
C LEU A 78 -9.19 8.57 -8.01
N ASN A 79 -9.54 9.83 -7.79
CA ASN A 79 -9.99 10.75 -8.83
C ASN A 79 -8.91 11.79 -9.09
N ASP A 80 -8.67 12.13 -10.35
CA ASP A 80 -7.62 13.09 -10.74
C ASP A 80 -6.22 12.72 -10.22
N PHE A 81 -5.98 11.42 -10.01
CA PHE A 81 -4.72 10.90 -9.46
C PHE A 81 -3.82 10.42 -10.60
N TRP A 82 -2.61 11.00 -10.71
CA TRP A 82 -1.75 10.82 -11.87
C TRP A 82 -2.51 10.98 -13.19
N SER A 83 -3.35 12.02 -13.33
CA SER A 83 -4.18 12.25 -14.53
C SER A 83 -5.14 11.09 -14.92
N LEU A 84 -5.37 10.13 -14.03
CA LEU A 84 -6.37 9.08 -14.14
C LEU A 84 -7.60 9.46 -13.34
N ASN A 85 -8.77 9.09 -13.84
CA ASN A 85 -10.04 9.21 -13.13
C ASN A 85 -10.59 7.83 -12.85
N GLY A 86 -10.93 7.56 -11.59
CA GLY A 86 -11.49 6.29 -11.16
C GLY A 86 -10.48 5.16 -11.10
N LEU A 87 -9.22 5.45 -10.77
CA LEU A 87 -8.22 4.43 -10.49
C LEU A 87 -8.61 3.72 -9.18
N SER A 88 -8.75 2.40 -9.23
CA SER A 88 -9.12 1.59 -8.07
C SER A 88 -7.90 1.35 -7.19
N LEU A 89 -8.07 1.56 -5.89
CA LEU A 89 -7.09 1.24 -4.86
C LEU A 89 -7.78 0.45 -3.74
N THR A 90 -7.24 -0.72 -3.40
CA THR A 90 -7.61 -1.43 -2.18
C THR A 90 -6.48 -1.29 -1.17
N LEU A 91 -6.78 -0.72 0.00
CA LEU A 91 -5.85 -0.71 1.12
C LEU A 91 -6.16 -1.88 2.04
N ARG A 92 -5.21 -2.79 2.24
CA ARG A 92 -5.31 -3.91 3.19
C ARG A 92 -4.40 -3.68 4.40
N ILE A 93 -4.86 -4.12 5.56
CA ILE A 93 -4.11 -4.05 6.81
C ILE A 93 -3.46 -5.40 7.06
N VAL A 94 -2.13 -5.43 7.14
CA VAL A 94 -1.35 -6.66 7.40
C VAL A 94 -0.71 -6.56 8.77
N LYS A 95 -0.88 -7.59 9.59
CA LYS A 95 -0.37 -7.64 10.96
C LYS A 95 0.40 -8.92 11.16
N GLU A 96 1.65 -8.76 11.55
CA GLU A 96 2.55 -9.85 11.89
C GLU A 96 2.93 -9.77 13.38
N ASN A 97 3.62 -10.79 13.88
CA ASN A 97 3.92 -10.88 15.31
C ASN A 97 4.75 -9.70 15.85
N ASP A 98 5.74 -9.23 15.08
CA ASP A 98 6.69 -8.19 15.50
C ASP A 98 6.62 -6.89 14.68
N PHE A 99 5.79 -6.85 13.64
CA PHE A 99 5.64 -5.70 12.75
C PHE A 99 4.25 -5.67 12.12
N PHE A 100 3.95 -4.59 11.40
CA PHE A 100 2.70 -4.47 10.65
C PHE A 100 2.92 -3.61 9.40
N GLY A 101 1.91 -3.55 8.55
CA GLY A 101 1.91 -2.62 7.45
C GLY A 101 0.57 -2.47 6.76
N TYR A 102 0.59 -1.64 5.74
CA TYR A 102 -0.54 -1.44 4.86
C TYR A 102 -0.11 -1.76 3.44
N LEU A 103 -0.93 -2.56 2.77
CA LEU A 103 -0.72 -2.89 1.37
C LEU A 103 -1.71 -2.10 0.53
N LEU A 104 -1.17 -1.36 -0.43
CA LEU A 104 -1.91 -0.53 -1.36
C LEU A 104 -1.91 -1.24 -2.72
N ASP A 105 -3.02 -1.90 -3.03
CA ASP A 105 -3.17 -2.69 -4.24
C ASP A 105 -3.86 -1.87 -5.33
N PHE A 106 -3.10 -1.60 -6.40
CA PHE A 106 -3.59 -0.92 -7.60
C PHE A 106 -3.94 -1.93 -8.69
N GLU A 107 -4.99 -1.64 -9.47
CA GLU A 107 -5.28 -2.39 -10.69
C GLU A 107 -4.24 -2.06 -11.76
N MET A 108 -3.27 -2.95 -11.97
CA MET A 108 -2.10 -2.69 -12.81
C MET A 108 -2.48 -2.42 -14.26
N GLU A 109 -3.53 -3.07 -14.77
CA GLU A 109 -4.03 -2.84 -16.14
C GLU A 109 -4.47 -1.38 -16.35
N GLN A 110 -5.09 -0.75 -15.35
CA GLN A 110 -5.49 0.67 -15.46
C GLN A 110 -4.27 1.59 -15.64
N LEU A 111 -3.15 1.26 -14.98
CA LEU A 111 -1.90 2.00 -15.09
C LEU A 111 -1.21 1.74 -16.44
N LEU A 112 -1.08 0.48 -16.84
CA LEU A 112 -0.42 0.06 -18.08
C LEU A 112 -1.12 0.57 -19.34
N ASN A 113 -2.43 0.83 -19.27
CA ASN A 113 -3.19 1.44 -20.36
C ASN A 113 -2.74 2.87 -20.68
N ARG A 114 -2.03 3.55 -19.77
CA ARG A 114 -1.59 4.95 -19.94
C ARG A 114 -0.08 5.14 -19.83
N TYR A 115 0.59 4.31 -19.06
CA TYR A 115 1.98 4.53 -18.65
C TYR A 115 2.85 3.32 -18.97
N SER A 116 4.12 3.59 -19.27
CA SER A 116 5.15 2.54 -19.33
C SER A 116 5.51 2.06 -17.93
N LEU A 117 6.03 0.84 -17.81
CA LEU A 117 6.55 0.30 -16.55
C LEU A 117 7.55 1.25 -15.88
N ASP A 118 8.46 1.83 -16.65
CA ASP A 118 9.46 2.76 -16.11
C ASP A 118 8.82 4.03 -15.53
N LEU A 119 7.76 4.55 -16.15
CA LEU A 119 7.05 5.70 -15.61
C LEU A 119 6.25 5.32 -14.36
N ILE A 120 5.61 4.15 -14.33
CA ILE A 120 4.90 3.65 -13.14
C ILE A 120 5.87 3.50 -11.97
N ASN A 121 7.10 3.00 -12.20
CA ASN A 121 8.12 2.92 -11.16
C ASN A 121 8.38 4.28 -10.51
N GLU A 122 8.59 5.34 -11.32
CA GLU A 122 8.87 6.68 -10.79
C GLU A 122 7.66 7.26 -10.07
N LEU A 123 6.45 7.08 -10.61
CA LEU A 123 5.20 7.51 -9.97
C LEU A 123 5.02 6.86 -8.59
N ILE A 124 5.28 5.56 -8.47
CA ILE A 124 5.22 4.84 -7.19
C ILE A 124 6.28 5.35 -6.22
N ILE A 125 7.51 5.54 -6.68
CA ILE A 125 8.59 6.06 -5.84
C ILE A 125 8.23 7.44 -5.28
N ASP A 126 7.64 8.32 -6.11
CA ASP A 126 7.22 9.64 -5.68
C ASP A 126 6.02 9.59 -4.73
N LEU A 127 5.03 8.72 -5.00
CA LEU A 127 3.93 8.47 -4.06
C LEU A 127 4.42 8.02 -2.68
N VAL A 128 5.41 7.13 -2.63
CA VAL A 128 5.99 6.67 -1.36
C VAL A 128 6.66 7.80 -0.60
N LYS A 129 7.36 8.70 -1.29
CA LYS A 129 7.96 9.90 -0.66
C LYS A 129 6.89 10.84 -0.15
N ASP A 130 5.81 11.04 -0.90
CA ASP A 130 4.69 11.89 -0.52
C ASP A 130 3.95 11.31 0.70
N ILE A 131 3.71 10.00 0.73
CA ILE A 131 3.14 9.33 1.92
C ILE A 131 4.10 9.44 3.11
N TYR A 132 5.41 9.29 2.91
CA TYR A 132 6.40 9.47 3.99
C TYR A 132 6.39 10.89 4.60
N SER A 133 5.84 11.88 3.89
CA SER A 133 5.69 13.24 4.41
C SER A 133 4.58 13.36 5.47
N VAL A 134 3.60 12.45 5.46
CA VAL A 134 2.46 12.44 6.39
C VAL A 134 2.52 11.31 7.43
N THR A 135 3.21 10.21 7.13
CA THR A 135 3.40 9.05 8.02
C THR A 135 4.84 8.55 7.93
N LYS A 136 5.46 8.16 9.04
CA LYS A 136 6.84 7.64 9.03
C LYS A 136 6.80 6.12 9.09
N PHE A 137 7.53 5.46 8.21
CA PHE A 137 7.63 3.99 8.15
C PHE A 137 9.09 3.52 8.09
N ASN A 138 9.32 2.23 8.33
CA ASN A 138 10.66 1.64 8.32
C ASN A 138 11.13 1.31 6.91
N TYR A 139 10.25 0.77 6.06
CA TYR A 139 10.48 0.61 4.63
C TYR A 139 9.18 0.56 3.84
N ALA A 140 9.27 0.76 2.53
CA ALA A 140 8.18 0.50 1.60
C ALA A 140 8.70 -0.30 0.41
N PHE A 141 7.84 -1.08 -0.23
CA PHE A 141 8.19 -1.86 -1.40
C PHE A 141 7.10 -1.80 -2.46
N CYS A 142 7.44 -2.14 -3.69
CA CYS A 142 6.45 -2.32 -4.74
C CYS A 142 6.82 -3.50 -5.64
N ASP A 143 5.87 -4.40 -5.85
CA ASP A 143 6.02 -5.57 -6.71
C ASP A 143 4.65 -6.08 -7.20
N HIS A 144 4.67 -7.02 -8.14
CA HIS A 144 3.49 -7.68 -8.67
C HIS A 144 2.92 -8.65 -7.64
N ASP A 145 1.65 -8.44 -7.25
CA ASP A 145 0.84 -9.35 -6.43
C ASP A 145 1.62 -9.88 -5.20
N SER A 146 2.17 -8.96 -4.43
CA SER A 146 3.16 -9.27 -3.39
C SER A 146 2.66 -8.85 -2.01
N GLU A 147 3.05 -9.61 -0.98
CA GLU A 147 2.61 -9.44 0.39
C GLU A 147 3.73 -8.90 1.31
N ILE A 148 3.31 -8.42 2.48
CA ILE A 148 4.22 -7.99 3.54
C ILE A 148 4.70 -9.24 4.30
N GLU A 149 5.92 -9.71 4.02
CA GLU A 149 6.45 -10.97 4.58
C GLU A 149 7.61 -10.78 5.56
N TYR A 150 8.31 -9.64 5.50
CA TYR A 150 9.59 -9.47 6.19
C TYR A 150 9.54 -8.38 7.26
N SER A 151 10.05 -8.69 8.45
CA SER A 151 10.22 -7.71 9.52
C SER A 151 11.24 -6.65 9.11
N PRO A 152 11.09 -5.36 9.50
CA PRO A 152 12.10 -4.33 9.27
C PRO A 152 13.52 -4.68 9.74
N SER A 153 13.65 -5.61 10.68
CA SER A 153 14.93 -6.12 11.17
C SER A 153 15.65 -7.07 10.19
N GLN A 154 14.93 -7.65 9.22
CA GLN A 154 15.41 -8.63 8.25
C GLN A 154 15.98 -8.00 6.97
N TYR A 155 16.79 -6.95 7.13
CA TYR A 155 17.28 -6.13 6.01
C TYR A 155 17.88 -6.94 4.85
N LYS A 156 18.64 -8.00 5.14
CA LYS A 156 19.29 -8.82 4.11
C LYS A 156 18.30 -9.54 3.21
N ASP A 157 17.19 -9.99 3.78
CA ASP A 157 16.16 -10.72 3.05
C ASP A 157 15.31 -9.74 2.22
N ILE A 158 14.97 -8.58 2.80
CA ILE A 158 14.14 -7.55 2.16
C ILE A 158 14.79 -6.98 0.88
N VAL A 159 16.11 -6.77 0.88
CA VAL A 159 16.84 -6.14 -0.24
C VAL A 159 16.68 -6.90 -1.55
N GLU A 160 16.47 -8.22 -1.49
CA GLU A 160 16.33 -9.09 -2.66
C GLU A 160 14.90 -9.62 -2.84
N ALA A 161 13.94 -9.20 -2.00
CA ALA A 161 12.59 -9.76 -2.00
C ALA A 161 11.64 -9.09 -2.99
N TYR A 162 11.81 -7.79 -3.25
CA TYR A 162 10.81 -6.99 -3.98
C TYR A 162 11.40 -6.27 -5.19
N SER A 163 10.60 -6.07 -6.25
CA SER A 163 11.03 -5.36 -7.45
C SER A 163 11.59 -3.98 -7.12
N ILE A 164 10.87 -3.18 -6.33
CA ILE A 164 11.34 -1.89 -5.81
C ILE A 164 11.30 -1.94 -4.29
N LEU A 165 12.38 -1.51 -3.66
CA LEU A 165 12.48 -1.29 -2.22
C LEU A 165 12.89 0.16 -1.95
N ILE A 166 12.21 0.81 -1.01
CA ILE A 166 12.41 2.21 -0.64
C ILE A 166 12.67 2.28 0.87
N LEU A 167 13.84 2.78 1.23
CA LEU A 167 14.32 2.85 2.61
C LEU A 167 14.52 4.32 3.02
N PRO A 168 13.71 4.84 3.95
CA PRO A 168 13.90 6.18 4.46
C PRO A 168 15.21 6.34 5.24
N ARG A 169 15.84 7.51 5.11
CA ARG A 169 17.06 7.91 5.83
C ARG A 169 16.75 9.01 6.84
N ALA A 170 17.50 9.05 7.93
CA ALA A 170 17.36 10.03 9.02
C ALA A 170 17.44 11.53 8.61
N LYS A 171 17.92 11.86 7.40
CA LYS A 171 18.02 13.23 6.88
C LYS A 171 17.04 13.52 5.72
N ASN A 172 15.84 12.94 5.76
CA ASN A 172 14.81 13.08 4.70
C ASN A 172 15.28 12.64 3.30
N GLY A 173 16.23 11.70 3.25
CA GLY A 173 16.64 11.04 2.01
C GLY A 173 16.00 9.65 1.90
N PHE A 174 16.06 9.05 0.73
CA PHE A 174 15.62 7.68 0.50
C PHE A 174 16.69 6.91 -0.25
N ASP A 175 16.91 5.66 0.12
CA ASP A 175 17.55 4.69 -0.75
C ASP A 175 16.46 3.98 -1.54
N VAL A 176 16.59 4.00 -2.87
CA VAL A 176 15.71 3.26 -3.77
C VAL A 176 16.53 2.15 -4.40
N ILE A 177 16.19 0.92 -4.06
CA ILE A 177 16.81 -0.29 -4.58
C ILE A 177 15.85 -0.87 -5.61
N LYS A 178 16.34 -1.06 -6.84
CA LYS A 178 15.60 -1.66 -7.95
C LYS A 178 16.23 -3.01 -8.27
N ASN A 179 15.51 -4.10 -8.00
CA ASN A 179 15.96 -5.46 -8.29
C ASN A 179 15.90 -5.80 -9.78
N ASN A 180 16.33 -7.01 -10.13
CA ASN A 180 16.59 -7.43 -11.51
C ASN A 180 15.31 -7.65 -12.35
N TRP A 181 14.12 -7.55 -11.77
CA TRP A 181 12.83 -7.61 -12.45
C TRP A 181 12.03 -6.31 -12.22
N GLN A 182 11.16 -5.97 -13.17
CA GLN A 182 10.25 -4.84 -13.09
C GLN A 182 9.04 -5.18 -12.22
N ILE A 183 8.25 -4.17 -11.90
CA ILE A 183 7.05 -4.27 -11.05
C ILE A 183 5.92 -5.13 -11.64
N ASP A 184 6.07 -5.65 -12.85
CA ASP A 184 5.15 -6.61 -13.45
C ASP A 184 5.51 -8.06 -13.10
N GLY A 185 6.57 -8.30 -12.33
CA GLY A 185 7.03 -9.63 -11.92
C GLY A 185 7.65 -10.46 -13.05
N ILE A 186 7.64 -9.97 -14.30
CA ILE A 186 7.97 -10.76 -15.49
C ILE A 186 9.13 -10.15 -16.26
N THR A 187 9.11 -8.82 -16.46
CA THR A 187 10.09 -8.15 -17.30
C THR A 187 11.41 -7.98 -16.54
N SER A 188 12.51 -8.50 -17.08
CA SER A 188 13.83 -8.25 -16.51
C SER A 188 14.25 -6.79 -16.68
N ARG A 189 14.85 -6.20 -15.65
CA ARG A 189 15.54 -4.91 -15.76
C ARG A 189 16.90 -5.14 -16.41
N ASN A 190 17.09 -4.63 -17.61
CA ASN A 190 18.41 -4.58 -18.23
C ASN A 190 19.28 -3.66 -17.39
N LYS A 191 20.27 -4.23 -16.69
CA LYS A 191 21.33 -3.44 -16.05
C LYS A 191 22.11 -2.75 -17.17
N ILE A 192 21.95 -1.44 -17.29
CA ILE A 192 22.86 -0.59 -18.08
C ILE A 192 24.14 -0.40 -17.26
#